data_AF-A0AAN8PGX4-F1
#
_entry.id   AF-A0AAN8PGX4-F1
#
_cell.length_a   1.000
_cell.length_b   1.000
_cell.length_c   1.000
_cell.angle_alpha   90.00
_cell.angle_beta   90.00
_cell.angle_gamma   90.00
#
_symmetry.space_group_name_H-M   'P 1'
#
loop_
_entity.id
_entity.type
_entity.pdbx_description
1 polymer ?
#
loop_
_entity_poly.entity_id
_entity_poly.type
_entity_poly.pdbx_seq_one_letter_code
_entity_poly.pdbx_strand_id
1 'polypeptide(L)'
;MENIISGIKDTNLKLTLAFGIGIHHAGLIERDRKTTEELFVNSKIQILIATSTLAWGVNFPAHLVVIKGTEYFDGKTRRYVDFPITDVLQMMGRAGRPQFDDSGKALILVHDVKKYFYKKFLYEPFPVESNLLEVLPDHLNAEIVSGTISSKQDAMDYITWTYFFRRLVMNPR
;
A
#
# COMPACT_ATOMS: atom_id res chain seq x y z
N MET A 1 -28.88 -11.53 -8.34
CA MET A 1 -27.75 -11.62 -7.40
C MET A 1 -27.52 -13.06 -6.95
N GLU A 2 -28.57 -13.82 -6.66
CA GLU A 2 -28.51 -15.23 -6.26
C GLU A 2 -27.68 -16.13 -7.20
N ASN A 3 -27.83 -15.99 -8.53
CA ASN A 3 -27.01 -16.74 -9.50
C ASN A 3 -25.51 -16.42 -9.46
N ILE A 4 -25.14 -15.21 -9.05
CA ILE A 4 -23.72 -14.82 -8.91
C ILE A 4 -23.19 -15.39 -7.59
N ILE A 5 -23.97 -15.23 -6.52
CA ILE A 5 -23.65 -15.72 -5.18
C ILE A 5 -23.46 -17.24 -5.20
N SER A 6 -24.30 -18.00 -5.90
CA SER A 6 -24.17 -19.46 -5.98
C SER A 6 -22.81 -19.90 -6.56
N GLY A 7 -22.27 -19.13 -7.51
CA GLY A 7 -20.98 -19.38 -8.17
C GLY A 7 -19.73 -19.01 -7.36
N ILE A 8 -19.88 -18.29 -6.24
CA ILE A 8 -18.78 -17.97 -5.31
C ILE A 8 -18.37 -19.22 -4.54
N LYS A 9 -17.06 -19.49 -4.49
CA LYS A 9 -16.52 -20.65 -3.76
C LYS A 9 -16.30 -20.36 -2.29
N ASP A 10 -15.83 -19.16 -1.95
CA ASP A 10 -15.58 -18.79 -0.55
C ASP A 10 -16.89 -18.64 0.23
N THR A 11 -17.03 -19.39 1.33
CA THR A 11 -18.26 -19.43 2.13
C THR A 11 -18.54 -18.10 2.85
N ASN A 12 -17.49 -17.42 3.32
CA ASN A 12 -17.63 -16.15 4.05
C ASN A 12 -18.01 -15.01 3.10
N LEU A 13 -17.41 -14.99 1.91
CA LEU A 13 -17.76 -14.06 0.85
C LEU A 13 -19.20 -14.29 0.37
N LYS A 14 -19.59 -15.56 0.18
CA LYS A 14 -20.98 -15.92 -0.19
C LYS A 14 -21.99 -15.38 0.84
N LEU A 15 -21.70 -15.53 2.14
CA LEU A 15 -22.54 -15.01 3.22
C LEU A 15 -22.63 -13.48 3.21
N THR A 16 -21.48 -12.80 3.15
CA THR A 16 -21.41 -11.34 3.25
C THR A 16 -21.98 -10.63 2.03
N LEU A 17 -21.78 -11.20 0.83
CA LEU A 17 -22.33 -10.65 -0.41
C LEU A 17 -23.86 -10.63 -0.44
N ALA A 18 -24.53 -11.56 0.25
CA ALA A 18 -25.99 -11.54 0.39
C ALA A 18 -26.51 -10.27 1.10
N PHE A 19 -25.66 -9.63 1.90
CA PHE A 19 -25.94 -8.37 2.59
C PHE A 19 -25.34 -7.14 1.87
N GLY A 20 -24.84 -7.29 0.65
CA GLY A 20 -24.22 -6.20 -0.10
C GLY A 20 -22.82 -5.81 0.39
N ILE A 21 -22.12 -6.73 1.06
CA ILE A 21 -20.75 -6.54 1.58
C ILE A 21 -19.80 -7.49 0.86
N GLY A 22 -18.83 -6.95 0.14
CA GLY A 22 -17.75 -7.73 -0.49
C GLY A 22 -16.54 -7.87 0.42
N ILE A 23 -15.75 -8.93 0.19
CA ILE A 23 -14.45 -9.15 0.81
C ILE A 23 -13.40 -9.28 -0.29
N HIS A 24 -12.22 -8.68 -0.10
CA HIS A 24 -11.09 -8.78 -1.02
C HIS A 24 -9.76 -9.00 -0.28
N HIS A 25 -9.14 -10.15 -0.50
CA HIS A 25 -7.80 -10.43 0.00
C HIS A 25 -7.08 -11.45 -0.90
N ALA A 26 -5.76 -11.53 -0.77
CA ALA A 26 -4.93 -12.42 -1.59
C ALA A 26 -5.31 -13.91 -1.46
N GLY A 27 -5.84 -14.34 -0.31
CA GLY A 27 -6.31 -15.71 -0.08
C GLY A 27 -7.59 -16.13 -0.81
N LEU A 28 -8.35 -15.20 -1.41
CA LEU A 28 -9.50 -15.56 -2.25
C LEU A 28 -9.03 -16.10 -3.61
N ILE A 29 -9.81 -16.99 -4.21
CA ILE A 29 -9.54 -17.39 -5.59
C ILE A 29 -9.76 -16.22 -6.56
N GLU A 30 -9.01 -16.19 -7.66
CA GLU A 30 -9.03 -15.08 -8.61
C GLU A 30 -10.43 -14.76 -9.14
N ARG A 31 -11.22 -15.79 -9.45
CA ARG A 31 -12.61 -15.64 -9.93
C ARG A 31 -13.49 -14.88 -8.92
N ASP A 32 -13.39 -15.21 -7.64
CA ASP A 32 -14.18 -14.61 -6.57
C ASP A 32 -13.74 -13.17 -6.30
N ARG A 33 -12.43 -12.89 -6.37
CA ARG A 33 -11.89 -11.51 -6.31
C ARG A 33 -12.46 -10.66 -7.43
N LYS A 34 -12.32 -11.10 -8.69
CA LYS A 34 -12.79 -10.37 -9.86
C LYS A 34 -14.30 -10.12 -9.81
N THR A 35 -15.07 -11.12 -9.38
CA THR A 35 -16.52 -10.98 -9.24
C THR A 35 -16.86 -9.91 -8.20
N THR A 36 -16.16 -9.90 -7.06
CA THR A 36 -16.38 -8.90 -6.01
C THR A 36 -16.00 -7.49 -6.47
N GLU A 37 -14.89 -7.34 -7.20
CA GLU A 37 -14.46 -6.08 -7.80
C GLU A 37 -15.51 -5.54 -8.79
N GLU A 38 -15.99 -6.40 -9.70
CA GLU A 38 -17.02 -6.03 -10.69
C GLU A 38 -18.33 -5.63 -10.01
N LEU A 39 -18.74 -6.34 -8.96
CA LEU A 39 -19.93 -5.98 -8.19
C LEU A 39 -19.78 -4.62 -7.51
N PHE A 40 -18.60 -4.29 -6.99
CA PHE A 40 -18.35 -3.00 -6.34
C PHE A 40 -18.31 -1.85 -7.35
N VAL A 41 -17.56 -2.00 -8.45
CA VAL A 41 -17.46 -0.98 -9.52
C VAL A 41 -18.81 -0.67 -10.13
N ASN A 42 -19.63 -1.69 -10.37
CA ASN A 42 -20.98 -1.53 -10.90
C ASN A 42 -22.03 -1.13 -9.84
N SER A 43 -21.58 -0.72 -8.64
CA SER A 43 -22.43 -0.28 -7.52
C SER A 43 -23.54 -1.29 -7.16
N LYS A 44 -23.26 -2.59 -7.33
CA LYS A 44 -24.17 -3.68 -6.92
C LYS A 44 -24.00 -4.03 -5.45
N ILE A 45 -22.82 -3.78 -4.91
CA ILE A 45 -22.53 -3.83 -3.47
C ILE A 45 -22.04 -2.45 -3.01
N GLN A 46 -22.36 -2.09 -1.78
CA GLN A 46 -22.08 -0.75 -1.25
C GLN A 46 -20.77 -0.73 -0.45
N ILE A 47 -20.40 -1.86 0.16
CA ILE A 47 -19.24 -1.96 1.04
C ILE A 47 -18.30 -3.02 0.47
N LEU A 48 -17.01 -2.68 0.40
CA LEU A 48 -15.94 -3.61 0.11
C LEU A 48 -14.91 -3.56 1.24
N ILE A 49 -14.68 -4.70 1.88
CA ILE A 49 -13.65 -4.86 2.92
C ILE A 49 -12.43 -5.49 2.27
N ALA A 50 -11.29 -4.81 2.32
CA ALA A 50 -10.08 -5.28 1.65
C ALA A 50 -8.83 -5.23 2.53
N THR A 51 -7.87 -6.11 2.24
CA THR A 51 -6.51 -6.03 2.81
C THR A 51 -5.68 -4.97 2.11
N SER A 52 -4.60 -4.52 2.76
CA SER A 52 -3.69 -3.46 2.26
C SER A 52 -3.18 -3.67 0.84
N THR A 53 -3.04 -4.92 0.40
CA THR A 53 -2.60 -5.28 -0.96
C THR A 53 -3.50 -4.73 -2.07
N LEU A 54 -4.79 -4.47 -1.79
CA LEU A 54 -5.70 -3.87 -2.76
C LEU A 54 -5.23 -2.47 -3.18
N ALA A 55 -4.61 -1.72 -2.27
CA ALA A 55 -4.18 -0.34 -2.52
C ALA A 55 -3.22 -0.24 -3.71
N TRP A 56 -2.44 -1.28 -3.98
CA TRP A 56 -1.49 -1.34 -5.10
C TRP A 56 -2.01 -2.13 -6.31
N GLY A 57 -2.88 -3.11 -6.09
CA GLY A 57 -3.21 -4.11 -7.11
C GLY A 57 -4.41 -3.81 -8.01
N VAL A 58 -5.32 -2.90 -7.60
CA VAL A 58 -6.57 -2.68 -8.35
C VAL A 58 -6.93 -1.21 -8.42
N ASN A 59 -7.47 -0.79 -9.56
CA ASN A 59 -7.81 0.60 -9.84
C ASN A 59 -9.32 0.82 -9.90
N PHE A 60 -9.99 0.79 -8.74
CA PHE A 60 -11.35 1.34 -8.63
C PHE A 60 -11.43 2.37 -7.50
N PRO A 61 -12.07 3.53 -7.75
CA PRO A 61 -12.28 4.55 -6.72
C PRO A 61 -13.53 4.28 -5.89
N ALA A 62 -13.55 4.76 -4.65
CA ALA A 62 -14.69 4.71 -3.73
C ALA A 62 -14.98 6.12 -3.19
N HIS A 63 -16.24 6.46 -2.95
CA HIS A 63 -16.57 7.78 -2.37
C HIS A 63 -15.95 7.96 -0.97
N LEU A 64 -16.05 6.92 -0.13
CA LEU A 64 -15.49 6.87 1.21
C LEU A 64 -14.51 5.70 1.32
N VAL A 65 -13.30 5.98 1.79
CA VAL A 65 -12.33 4.97 2.21
C VAL A 65 -12.16 5.03 3.72
N VAL A 66 -12.28 3.89 4.39
CA VAL A 66 -12.02 3.76 5.82
C VAL A 66 -10.77 2.90 6.02
N ILE A 67 -9.71 3.50 6.57
CA ILE A 67 -8.49 2.80 6.96
C ILE A 67 -8.67 2.39 8.43
N LYS A 68 -9.02 1.13 8.65
CA LYS A 68 -9.25 0.58 9.99
C LYS A 68 -7.95 0.04 10.57
N GLY A 69 -7.31 0.83 11.42
CA GLY A 69 -6.03 0.50 12.02
C GLY A 69 -4.87 0.86 11.08
N THR A 70 -3.75 1.28 11.67
CA THR A 70 -2.56 1.71 10.93
C THR A 70 -1.34 0.85 11.24
N GLU A 71 -1.57 -0.36 11.74
CA GLU A 71 -0.54 -1.32 12.14
C GLU A 71 -0.86 -2.70 11.55
N TYR A 72 0.18 -3.48 11.32
CA TYR A 72 0.08 -4.89 10.98
C TYR A 72 1.09 -5.70 11.80
N PHE A 73 0.81 -7.00 11.95
CA PHE A 73 1.74 -7.90 12.64
C PHE A 73 2.85 -8.32 11.68
N ASP A 74 4.10 -7.98 12.00
CA ASP A 74 5.26 -8.47 11.27
C ASP A 74 5.75 -9.79 11.87
N GLY A 75 5.65 -10.87 11.09
CA GLY A 75 6.08 -12.20 11.50
C GLY A 75 7.59 -12.33 11.71
N LYS A 76 8.41 -11.48 11.07
CA LYS A 76 9.87 -11.51 11.22
C LYS A 76 10.29 -10.95 12.59
N THR A 77 9.76 -9.79 12.96
CA THR A 77 10.05 -9.14 14.24
C THR A 77 9.10 -9.53 15.38
N ARG A 78 8.04 -10.30 15.08
CA ARG A 78 7.00 -10.78 16.03
C ARG A 78 6.33 -9.68 16.83
N ARG A 79 6.13 -8.52 16.21
CA ARG A 79 5.49 -7.35 16.83
C ARG A 79 4.55 -6.68 15.84
N TYR A 80 3.65 -5.85 16.36
CA TYR A 80 2.92 -4.91 15.54
C TYR A 80 3.85 -3.78 15.12
N VAL A 81 3.86 -3.50 13.83
CA VAL A 81 4.61 -2.40 13.22
C VAL A 81 3.63 -1.52 12.47
N ASP A 82 3.96 -0.23 12.38
CA ASP A 82 3.17 0.72 11.61
C ASP A 82 3.24 0.40 10.11
N PHE A 83 2.14 0.63 9.40
CA PHE A 83 2.18 0.69 7.96
C PHE A 83 3.13 1.80 7.52
N PRO A 84 3.95 1.56 6.48
CA PRO A 84 4.60 2.65 5.76
C PRO A 84 3.56 3.70 5.36
N ILE A 85 3.88 4.97 5.55
CA ILE A 85 2.95 6.06 5.22
C ILE A 85 2.52 6.01 3.74
N THR A 86 3.40 5.53 2.86
CA THR A 86 3.12 5.34 1.44
C THR A 86 1.94 4.41 1.21
N ASP A 87 1.81 3.33 1.99
CA ASP A 87 0.68 2.42 1.88
C ASP A 87 -0.61 3.08 2.33
N VAL A 88 -0.56 3.87 3.41
CA VAL A 88 -1.71 4.65 3.90
C VAL A 88 -2.12 5.70 2.88
N LEU A 89 -1.17 6.38 2.24
CA LEU A 89 -1.42 7.34 1.16
C LEU A 89 -2.04 6.65 -0.07
N GLN A 90 -1.59 5.45 -0.44
CA GLN A 90 -2.19 4.68 -1.54
C GLN A 90 -3.62 4.24 -1.23
N MET A 91 -3.88 3.79 0.00
CA MET A 91 -5.24 3.47 0.45
C MET A 91 -6.14 4.71 0.39
N MET A 92 -5.67 5.84 0.94
CA MET A 92 -6.39 7.10 0.90
C MET A 92 -6.64 7.59 -0.53
N GLY A 93 -5.69 7.38 -1.45
CA GLY A 93 -5.81 7.76 -2.85
C GLY A 93 -6.94 7.05 -3.61
N ARG A 94 -7.56 6.02 -3.02
CA ARG A 94 -8.78 5.39 -3.54
C ARG A 94 -10.05 6.18 -3.20
N ALA A 95 -9.97 7.17 -2.31
CA ALA A 95 -11.09 8.02 -1.95
C ALA A 95 -11.37 9.07 -3.03
N GLY A 96 -12.64 9.19 -3.41
CA GLY A 96 -13.12 10.07 -4.46
C GLY A 96 -13.17 9.37 -5.81
N ARG A 97 -14.33 9.47 -6.49
CA ARG A 97 -14.54 8.93 -7.83
C ARG A 97 -14.45 10.05 -8.85
N PRO A 98 -13.35 10.13 -9.63
CA PRO A 98 -13.26 11.10 -10.72
C PRO A 98 -14.49 10.96 -11.63
N GLN A 99 -15.09 12.08 -12.04
CA GLN A 99 -16.30 12.15 -12.86
C GLN A 99 -17.64 11.85 -12.16
N PHE A 100 -17.65 11.26 -10.96
CA PHE A 100 -18.89 10.92 -10.24
C PHE A 100 -19.10 11.73 -8.97
N ASP A 101 -18.02 12.09 -8.26
CA ASP A 101 -18.08 12.80 -6.99
C ASP A 101 -17.30 14.13 -7.06
N ASP A 102 -17.86 15.19 -6.46
CA ASP A 102 -17.16 16.47 -6.28
C ASP A 102 -16.09 16.43 -5.18
N SER A 103 -16.16 15.43 -4.30
CA SER A 103 -15.21 15.21 -3.22
C SER A 103 -15.12 13.74 -2.82
N GLY A 104 -13.92 13.32 -2.40
CA GLY A 104 -13.68 12.04 -1.75
C GLY A 104 -13.51 12.21 -0.24
N LYS A 105 -13.90 11.20 0.53
CA LYS A 105 -13.71 11.18 1.99
C LYS A 105 -12.80 10.02 2.38
N ALA A 106 -11.81 10.29 3.21
CA ALA A 106 -10.98 9.28 3.83
C ALA A 106 -11.06 9.39 5.35
N LEU A 107 -11.38 8.29 6.02
CA LEU A 107 -11.42 8.18 7.48
C LEU A 107 -10.32 7.23 7.94
N ILE A 108 -9.36 7.76 8.69
CA ILE A 108 -8.24 6.97 9.22
C ILE A 108 -8.47 6.75 10.71
N LEU A 109 -8.67 5.49 11.09
CA LEU A 109 -8.82 5.07 12.47
C LEU A 109 -7.44 4.68 13.00
N VAL A 110 -6.90 5.51 13.88
CA VAL A 110 -5.52 5.41 14.39
C VAL A 110 -5.49 5.61 15.91
N HIS A 111 -4.50 5.00 16.56
CA HIS A 111 -4.24 5.24 17.98
C HIS A 111 -3.89 6.71 18.22
N ASP A 112 -4.42 7.30 19.30
CA ASP A 112 -4.36 8.76 19.53
C ASP A 112 -2.91 9.31 19.52
N VAL A 113 -1.97 8.56 20.11
CA VAL A 113 -0.54 8.91 20.14
C VAL A 113 0.09 9.08 18.76
N LYS A 114 -0.46 8.44 17.70
CA LYS A 114 0.05 8.53 16.32
C LYS A 114 -0.76 9.48 15.44
N LYS A 115 -1.86 10.04 15.96
CA LYS A 115 -2.75 10.95 15.21
C LYS A 115 -2.01 12.13 14.60
N TYR A 116 -1.09 12.75 15.36
CA TYR A 116 -0.33 13.89 14.87
C TYR A 116 0.66 13.51 13.76
N PHE A 117 1.28 12.33 13.86
CA PHE A 117 2.17 11.80 12.82
C PHE A 117 1.44 11.68 11.48
N TYR A 118 0.30 10.98 11.46
CA TYR A 118 -0.49 10.84 10.23
C TYR A 118 -1.04 12.18 9.76
N LYS A 119 -1.59 13.01 10.66
CA LYS A 119 -2.09 14.34 10.28
C LYS A 119 -1.01 15.17 9.59
N LYS A 120 0.21 15.19 10.12
CA LYS A 120 1.32 15.94 9.51
C LYS A 120 1.61 15.48 8.08
N PHE A 121 1.84 14.19 7.87
CA PHE A 121 2.25 13.64 6.57
C PHE A 121 1.13 13.48 5.54
N LEU A 122 -0.12 13.75 5.93
CA LEU A 122 -1.24 13.87 4.99
C LEU A 122 -1.32 15.26 4.35
N TYR A 123 -0.83 16.30 5.04
CA TYR A 123 -0.88 17.68 4.56
C TYR A 123 0.50 18.23 4.16
N GLU A 124 1.56 17.65 4.69
CA GLU A 124 2.95 17.97 4.34
C GLU A 124 3.57 16.85 3.50
N PRO A 125 4.41 17.16 2.51
CA PRO A 125 5.14 16.15 1.75
C PRO A 125 5.95 15.25 2.68
N PHE A 126 5.89 13.94 2.45
CA PHE A 126 6.70 13.00 3.22
C PHE A 126 8.18 13.11 2.83
N PRO A 127 9.11 13.31 3.78
CA PRO A 127 10.53 13.32 3.49
C PRO A 127 10.98 11.92 3.11
N VAL A 128 11.35 11.73 1.85
CA VAL A 128 11.91 10.47 1.37
C VAL A 128 13.41 10.46 1.69
N GLU A 129 13.86 9.39 2.34
CA GLU A 129 15.28 9.16 2.64
C GLU A 129 15.76 7.88 1.94
N SER A 130 17.06 7.80 1.67
CA SER A 130 17.64 6.60 1.07
C SER A 130 17.90 5.53 2.13
N ASN A 131 17.42 4.31 1.88
CA ASN A 131 17.78 3.13 2.67
C ASN A 131 18.90 2.29 2.02
N LEU A 132 19.68 2.88 1.10
CA LEU A 132 20.71 2.15 0.34
C LEU A 132 21.76 1.51 1.25
N LEU A 133 22.07 2.12 2.39
CA LEU A 133 23.13 1.64 3.29
C LEU A 133 22.89 0.21 3.79
N GLU A 134 21.64 -0.18 4.02
CA GLU A 134 21.29 -1.54 4.49
C GLU A 134 21.53 -2.63 3.44
N VAL A 135 21.47 -2.26 2.15
CA VAL A 135 21.58 -3.18 1.01
C VAL A 135 22.82 -2.90 0.13
N LEU A 136 23.66 -1.95 0.55
CA LEU A 136 24.83 -1.50 -0.21
C LEU A 136 25.78 -2.63 -0.61
N PRO A 137 26.07 -3.65 0.24
CA PRO A 137 26.93 -4.76 -0.15
C PRO A 137 26.43 -5.52 -1.39
N ASP A 138 25.11 -5.71 -1.51
CA ASP A 138 24.51 -6.43 -2.64
C ASP A 138 24.64 -5.62 -3.94
N HIS A 139 24.40 -4.31 -3.87
CA HIS A 139 24.56 -3.40 -5.01
C HIS A 139 26.02 -3.29 -5.47
N LEU A 140 26.97 -3.12 -4.54
CA LEU A 140 28.39 -3.06 -4.88
C LEU A 140 28.87 -4.37 -5.50
N ASN A 141 28.44 -5.52 -4.95
CA ASN A 141 28.77 -6.82 -5.51
C ASN A 141 28.26 -6.97 -6.95
N ALA A 142 27.03 -6.53 -7.24
CA ALA A 142 26.48 -6.56 -8.59
C ALA A 142 27.31 -5.73 -9.58
N GLU A 143 27.74 -4.53 -9.19
CA GLU A 143 28.54 -3.64 -10.04
C GLU A 143 29.99 -4.10 -10.22
N ILE A 144 30.57 -4.77 -9.21
CA ILE A 144 31.88 -5.43 -9.33
C ILE A 144 31.80 -6.57 -10.35
N VAL A 145 30.76 -7.42 -10.25
CA VAL A 145 30.56 -8.53 -11.18
C VAL A 145 30.24 -8.04 -12.60
N SER A 146 29.53 -6.92 -12.73
CA SER A 146 29.27 -6.26 -14.01
C SER A 146 30.51 -5.60 -14.64
N GLY A 147 31.61 -5.46 -13.88
CA GLY A 147 32.83 -4.79 -14.31
C GLY A 147 32.79 -3.26 -14.25
N THR A 148 31.69 -2.67 -13.77
CA THR A 148 31.56 -1.21 -13.57
C THR A 148 32.51 -0.72 -12.47
N ILE A 149 32.68 -1.49 -11.40
CA ILE A 149 33.55 -1.17 -10.27
C ILE A 149 34.74 -2.13 -10.27
N SER A 150 35.92 -1.61 -10.57
CA SER A 150 37.18 -2.38 -10.53
C SER A 150 38.12 -1.91 -9.42
N SER A 151 37.86 -0.73 -8.85
CA SER A 151 38.67 -0.13 -7.80
C SER A 151 37.81 0.46 -6.67
N LYS A 152 38.46 0.76 -5.53
CA LYS A 152 37.80 1.50 -4.43
C LYS A 152 37.37 2.90 -4.85
N GLN A 153 38.11 3.54 -5.76
CA GLN A 153 37.75 4.86 -6.27
C GLN A 153 36.46 4.78 -7.09
N ASP A 154 36.34 3.77 -7.97
CA ASP A 154 35.14 3.55 -8.77
C ASP A 154 33.91 3.30 -7.88
N ALA A 155 34.09 2.61 -6.76
CA ALA A 155 33.03 2.39 -5.78
C ALA A 155 32.58 3.70 -5.10
N MET A 156 33.53 4.57 -4.75
CA MET A 156 33.21 5.89 -4.22
C MET A 156 32.48 6.74 -5.27
N ASP A 157 32.97 6.74 -6.50
CA ASP A 157 32.37 7.47 -7.61
C ASP A 157 30.94 6.97 -7.87
N TYR A 158 30.72 5.65 -7.91
CA TYR A 158 29.39 5.05 -8.02
C TYR A 158 28.43 5.56 -6.94
N ILE A 159 28.87 5.58 -5.67
CA ILE A 159 28.02 6.06 -4.57
C ILE A 159 27.63 7.53 -4.78
N THR A 160 28.48 8.37 -5.37
CA THR A 160 28.15 9.79 -5.63
C THR A 160 26.96 10.00 -6.57
N TRP A 161 26.65 9.02 -7.43
CA TRP A 161 25.50 9.04 -8.34
C TRP A 161 24.19 8.62 -7.68
N THR A 162 24.24 8.12 -6.44
CA THR A 162 23.06 7.58 -5.77
C THR A 162 22.25 8.67 -5.06
N TYR A 163 20.97 8.37 -4.83
CA TYR A 163 20.12 9.23 -3.99
C TYR A 163 20.66 9.33 -2.55
N PHE A 164 21.31 8.26 -2.05
CA PHE A 164 21.95 8.25 -0.74
C PHE A 164 22.96 9.38 -0.59
N PHE A 165 23.87 9.56 -1.55
CA PHE A 165 24.86 10.63 -1.48
C PHE A 165 24.22 12.02 -1.47
N ARG A 166 23.18 12.23 -2.30
CA ARG A 166 22.43 13.49 -2.32
C ARG A 166 21.75 13.78 -0.98
N ARG A 167 21.19 12.76 -0.32
CA ARG A 167 20.57 12.89 1.00
C ARG A 167 21.59 13.10 2.11
N LEU A 168 22.72 12.40 2.07
CA LEU A 168 23.80 12.56 3.05
C LEU A 168 24.29 14.00 3.15
N VAL A 169 24.38 14.71 2.02
CA VAL A 169 24.79 16.13 1.99
C VAL A 169 23.71 17.05 2.60
N MET A 170 22.43 16.72 2.42
CA MET A 170 21.31 17.54 2.91
C MET A 170 20.92 17.24 4.37
N ASN A 171 21.09 15.99 4.80
CA ASN A 171 20.72 15.49 6.12
C ASN A 171 21.77 14.45 6.58
N PRO A 172 22.93 14.89 7.11
CA PRO A 172 24.06 14.01 7.44
C PRO A 172 23.93 13.26 8.77
N ARG A 173 22.83 13.47 9.52
CA ARG A 173 22.61 12.91 10.86
C ARG A 173 22.01 11.52 10.81
#